data_AF-A0A6N6K6Y6-F1
#
_entry.id   AF-A0A6N6K6Y6-F1
#
_cell.length_a   1.000
_cell.length_b   1.000
_cell.length_c   1.000
_cell.angle_alpha   90.00
_cell.angle_beta   90.00
_cell.angle_gamma   90.00
#
_symmetry.space_group_name_H-M   'P 1'
#
loop_
_entity.id
_entity.type
_entity.pdbx_description
1 polymer ?
#
loop_
_entity_poly.entity_id
_entity_poly.type
_entity_poly.pdbx_seq_one_letter_code
_entity_poly.pdbx_strand_id
1 'polypeptide(L)'
;MQTITVEPKKSQILSVNLAGQLCLIRLIQRSSAIYMDLTVNGNPIMQGVPCLYGNKMVGYSYLGFKGDLVFIDNDGQNDPYYKGLGGRYTLYYIEETDLV
;
A
#
# COMPACT_ATOMS: atom_id res chain seq x y z
N MET A 1 6.28 -12.08 2.76
CA MET A 1 5.46 -11.16 1.92
C MET A 1 4.05 -11.70 1.68
N GLN A 2 3.02 -10.88 1.93
CA GLN A 2 1.60 -11.21 1.76
C GLN A 2 0.95 -10.28 0.72
N THR A 3 0.13 -10.81 -0.18
CA THR A 3 -0.67 -9.98 -1.10
C THR A 3 -1.88 -9.37 -0.41
N ILE A 4 -2.12 -8.09 -0.63
CA ILE A 4 -3.32 -7.38 -0.19
C ILE A 4 -4.28 -7.25 -1.38
N THR A 5 -5.49 -7.78 -1.22
CA THR A 5 -6.53 -7.70 -2.25
C THR A 5 -6.99 -6.26 -2.44
N VAL A 6 -6.86 -5.76 -3.66
CA VAL A 6 -7.37 -4.46 -4.11
C VAL A 6 -8.13 -4.63 -5.42
N GLU A 7 -9.08 -3.75 -5.69
CA GLU A 7 -9.91 -3.81 -6.89
C GLU A 7 -9.52 -2.74 -7.93
N PRO A 8 -9.85 -2.90 -9.22
CA PRO A 8 -9.58 -1.91 -10.25
C PRO A 8 -10.53 -0.69 -10.19
N LYS A 9 -10.56 0.00 -9.03
CA LYS A 9 -11.40 1.15 -8.73
C LYS A 9 -10.54 2.40 -8.51
N LYS A 10 -11.02 3.54 -9.02
CA LYS A 10 -10.36 4.84 -8.80
C LYS A 10 -10.33 5.27 -7.33
N SER A 11 -11.22 4.76 -6.50
CA SER A 11 -11.28 5.07 -5.07
C SER A 11 -11.76 3.83 -4.33
N GLN A 12 -11.05 3.41 -3.29
CA GLN A 12 -11.45 2.30 -2.43
C GLN A 12 -10.86 2.45 -1.04
N ILE A 13 -11.50 1.80 -0.06
CA ILE A 13 -11.05 1.67 1.31
C ILE A 13 -11.16 0.19 1.67
N LEU A 14 -10.12 -0.35 2.29
CA LEU A 14 -10.09 -1.71 2.78
C LEU A 14 -9.55 -1.77 4.21
N SER A 15 -10.00 -2.78 4.95
CA SER A 15 -9.55 -3.08 6.30
C SER A 15 -8.88 -4.44 6.30
N VAL A 16 -7.65 -4.52 6.81
CA VAL A 16 -6.84 -5.74 6.86
C VAL A 16 -6.08 -5.80 8.18
N ASN A 17 -5.92 -7.01 8.73
CA ASN A 17 -5.05 -7.22 9.89
C ASN A 17 -3.65 -7.61 9.41
N LEU A 18 -2.63 -6.84 9.76
CA LEU A 18 -1.23 -7.08 9.38
C LEU A 18 -0.35 -7.13 10.63
N ALA A 19 0.25 -8.29 10.92
CA ALA A 19 1.04 -8.52 12.14
C ALA A 19 0.31 -8.12 13.44
N GLY A 20 -1.00 -8.38 13.52
CA GLY A 20 -1.83 -8.03 14.67
C GLY A 20 -2.29 -6.56 14.72
N GLN A 21 -1.98 -5.76 13.69
CA GLN A 21 -2.37 -4.36 13.58
C GLN A 21 -3.62 -4.24 12.71
N LEU A 22 -4.66 -3.53 13.19
CA LEU A 22 -5.82 -3.21 12.37
C LEU A 22 -5.48 -2.04 11.44
N CYS A 23 -5.29 -2.33 10.15
CA CYS A 23 -4.90 -1.37 9.13
C CYS A 23 -6.12 -0.98 8.29
N LEU A 24 -6.41 0.32 8.25
CA LEU A 24 -7.32 0.92 7.27
C LEU A 24 -6.49 1.55 6.16
N ILE A 25 -6.60 1.02 4.96
CA ILE A 25 -5.90 1.51 3.77
C ILE A 25 -6.92 2.18 2.85
N ARG A 26 -6.64 3.41 2.44
CA ARG A 26 -7.41 4.12 1.41
C ARG A 26 -6.53 4.34 0.19
N LEU A 27 -7.07 4.05 -0.99
CA LEU A 27 -6.41 4.28 -2.27
C LEU A 27 -7.26 5.19 -3.13
N ILE A 28 -6.63 6.18 -3.76
CA ILE A 28 -7.31 7.08 -4.70
C ILE A 28 -6.44 7.44 -5.90
N GLN A 29 -6.95 7.15 -7.09
CA GLN A 29 -6.43 7.69 -8.33
C GLN A 29 -6.72 9.19 -8.44
N ARG A 30 -5.66 9.98 -8.60
CA ARG A 30 -5.69 11.37 -9.05
C ARG A 30 -5.11 11.49 -10.45
N SER A 31 -4.99 12.70 -10.97
CA SER A 31 -4.39 12.96 -12.29
C SER A 31 -2.93 12.53 -12.38
N SER A 32 -2.16 12.67 -11.30
CA SER A 32 -0.73 12.38 -11.23
C SER A 32 -0.40 10.93 -10.88
N ALA A 33 -1.06 10.37 -9.86
CA ALA A 33 -0.73 9.06 -9.30
C ALA A 33 -1.93 8.44 -8.57
N ILE A 34 -1.76 7.21 -8.08
CA ILE A 34 -2.55 6.71 -6.96
C ILE A 34 -1.93 7.22 -5.66
N TYR A 35 -2.76 7.70 -4.75
CA TYR A 35 -2.37 8.13 -3.42
C TYR A 35 -2.91 7.15 -2.38
N MET A 36 -2.11 6.87 -1.35
CA MET A 36 -2.46 5.99 -0.25
C MET A 36 -2.51 6.76 1.07
N ASP A 37 -3.51 6.41 1.87
CA ASP A 37 -3.55 6.68 3.30
C ASP A 37 -3.45 5.34 4.05
N LEU A 38 -2.70 5.32 5.15
CA LEU A 38 -2.65 4.20 6.09
C LEU A 38 -2.93 4.71 7.50
N THR A 39 -3.92 4.10 8.14
CA THR A 39 -4.25 4.29 9.54
C THR A 39 -4.12 2.94 10.26
N VAL A 40 -3.39 2.90 11.36
CA VAL A 40 -3.14 1.69 12.16
C VAL A 40 -3.74 1.88 13.56
N ASN A 41 -4.65 0.98 13.94
CA ASN A 41 -5.33 1.02 15.25
C ASN A 41 -5.92 2.41 15.58
N GLY A 42 -6.46 3.09 14.56
CA GLY A 42 -7.04 4.44 14.69
C GLY A 42 -6.04 5.61 14.57
N ASN A 43 -4.73 5.34 14.55
CA ASN A 43 -3.70 6.37 14.41
C ASN A 43 -3.25 6.51 12.95
N PRO A 44 -3.27 7.71 12.35
CA PRO A 44 -2.76 7.92 11.00
C PRO A 44 -1.23 7.73 10.98
N ILE A 45 -0.75 6.84 10.12
CA ILE A 45 0.69 6.55 9.93
C ILE A 45 1.24 7.37 8.76
N MET A 46 0.51 7.38 7.65
CA MET A 46 0.81 8.20 6.48
C MET A 46 -0.49 8.59 5.77
N GLN A 47 -0.51 9.76 5.14
CA GLN A 47 -1.69 10.29 4.45
C GLN A 47 -1.25 10.99 3.17
N GLY A 48 -1.92 10.71 2.06
CA GLY A 48 -1.65 11.35 0.77
C GLY A 48 -0.28 11.03 0.19
N VAL A 49 0.25 9.83 0.43
CA VAL A 49 1.56 9.41 -0.12
C VAL A 49 1.35 8.82 -1.52
N PRO A 50 2.07 9.27 -2.55
CA PRO A 50 1.97 8.69 -3.88
C PRO A 50 2.54 7.27 -3.90
N CYS A 51 1.80 6.34 -4.49
CA CYS A 51 2.25 4.98 -4.71
C CYS A 51 3.18 4.95 -5.93
N LEU A 52 4.46 4.66 -5.70
CA LEU A 52 5.46 4.51 -6.75
C LEU A 52 5.90 3.04 -6.85
N TYR A 53 6.27 2.58 -8.04
CA TYR A 53 6.74 1.23 -8.26
C TYR A 53 7.93 0.89 -7.35
N GLY A 54 7.83 -0.21 -6.61
CA GLY A 54 8.90 -0.74 -5.77
C GLY A 54 9.27 0.13 -4.57
N ASN A 55 8.61 1.27 -4.37
CA ASN A 55 8.91 2.15 -3.25
C ASN A 55 8.19 1.70 -1.98
N LYS A 56 8.95 1.66 -0.88
CA LYS A 56 8.40 1.46 0.47
C LYS A 56 7.49 2.64 0.82
N MET A 57 6.25 2.35 1.21
CA MET A 57 5.27 3.40 1.46
C MET A 57 5.45 4.07 2.81
N VAL A 58 5.76 3.31 3.86
CA VAL A 58 6.02 3.86 5.20
C VAL A 58 7.49 4.18 5.37
N GLY A 59 8.40 3.26 5.00
CA GLY A 59 9.84 3.49 4.90
C GLY A 59 10.60 3.63 6.23
N TYR A 60 9.91 3.96 7.34
CA TYR A 60 10.53 4.20 8.63
C TYR A 60 9.79 3.53 9.78
N SER A 61 10.49 2.68 10.54
CA SER A 61 9.92 1.90 11.64
C SER A 61 9.36 2.75 12.79
N TYR A 62 9.93 3.94 13.03
CA TYR A 62 9.47 4.84 14.10
C TYR A 62 8.06 5.39 13.89
N LEU A 63 7.48 5.28 12.68
CA LEU A 63 6.13 5.76 12.39
C LEU A 63 5.03 4.88 12.99
N GLY A 64 5.38 3.72 13.56
CA GLY A 64 4.43 2.89 14.31
C GLY A 64 3.67 1.88 13.47
N PHE A 65 4.24 1.45 12.34
CA PHE A 65 3.74 0.33 11.53
C PHE A 65 4.80 -0.78 11.48
N LYS A 66 4.41 -2.00 11.87
CA LYS A 66 5.27 -3.18 11.77
C LYS A 66 5.23 -3.75 10.35
N GLY A 67 6.35 -3.67 9.65
CA GLY A 67 6.48 -4.03 8.24
C GLY A 67 6.34 -2.83 7.31
N ASP A 68 6.14 -3.10 6.02
CA ASP A 68 5.96 -2.05 5.01
C ASP A 68 4.95 -2.48 3.93
N LEU A 69 4.52 -1.52 3.13
CA LEU A 69 3.65 -1.72 1.97
C LEU A 69 4.42 -1.33 0.72
N VAL A 70 4.23 -2.08 -0.37
CA VAL A 70 4.83 -1.78 -1.67
C VAL A 70 3.91 -2.16 -2.81
N PHE A 71 3.87 -1.34 -3.86
CA PHE A 71 3.27 -1.72 -5.14
C PHE A 71 4.32 -2.29 -6.07
N ILE A 72 4.03 -3.46 -6.65
CA ILE A 72 4.84 -4.08 -7.70
C ILE A 72 4.03 -4.19 -8.98
N ASP A 73 4.66 -3.83 -10.09
CA ASP A 73 4.17 -4.06 -11.45
C ASP A 73 4.66 -5.44 -11.92
N ASN A 74 3.73 -6.38 -12.10
CA ASN A 74 4.06 -7.74 -12.56
C ASN A 74 4.38 -7.82 -14.06
N ASP A 75 4.08 -6.77 -14.82
CA ASP A 75 4.30 -6.72 -16.28
C ASP A 75 5.34 -5.65 -16.67
N GLY A 76 6.11 -5.12 -15.72
CA GLY A 76 7.07 -4.05 -15.97
C GLY A 76 7.59 -3.37 -14.71
N GLN A 77 7.87 -2.07 -14.82
CA GLN A 77 8.38 -1.23 -13.74
C GLN A 77 7.67 0.14 -13.72
N ASN A 78 6.36 0.14 -13.93
CA ASN A 78 5.56 1.37 -13.96
C ASN A 78 4.81 1.59 -12.65
N ASP A 79 4.59 2.86 -12.31
CA ASP A 79 3.74 3.24 -11.20
C ASP A 79 2.31 2.70 -11.37
N PRO A 80 1.62 2.37 -10.26
CA PRO A 80 0.31 1.77 -10.32
C PRO A 80 -0.76 2.72 -10.88
N TYR A 81 -1.57 2.19 -11.79
CA TYR A 81 -2.74 2.85 -12.34
C TYR A 81 -4.01 2.03 -12.08
N TYR A 82 -5.12 2.70 -11.73
CA TYR A 82 -6.28 2.02 -11.14
C TYR A 82 -6.82 0.84 -11.97
N LYS A 83 -6.74 0.91 -13.30
CA LYS A 83 -7.24 -0.17 -14.18
C LYS A 83 -6.51 -1.51 -13.99
N GLY A 84 -5.27 -1.50 -13.49
CA GLY A 84 -4.46 -2.70 -13.29
C GLY A 84 -4.36 -3.16 -11.83
N LEU A 85 -5.01 -2.48 -10.88
CA LEU A 85 -4.96 -2.87 -9.47
C LEU A 85 -5.51 -4.27 -9.25
N GLY A 86 -4.81 -5.06 -8.44
CA GLY A 86 -5.21 -6.44 -8.08
C GLY A 86 -4.82 -7.49 -9.12
N GLY A 87 -4.24 -7.07 -10.25
CA GLY A 87 -3.64 -7.94 -11.25
C GLY A 87 -2.22 -7.50 -11.57
N ARG A 88 -2.06 -6.64 -12.58
CA ARG A 88 -0.76 -6.07 -12.97
C ARG A 88 -0.08 -5.36 -11.80
N TYR A 89 -0.81 -4.47 -11.12
CA TYR A 89 -0.29 -3.73 -9.97
C TYR A 89 -0.77 -4.39 -8.68
N THR A 90 0.15 -5.10 -8.03
CA THR A 90 -0.14 -5.83 -6.79
C THR A 90 0.39 -5.06 -5.59
N LEU A 91 -0.46 -4.88 -4.59
CA LEU A 91 -0.07 -4.33 -3.29
C LEU A 91 0.41 -5.47 -2.39
N TYR A 92 1.66 -5.40 -1.94
CA TYR A 92 2.25 -6.35 -1.03
C TYR A 92 2.47 -5.74 0.35
N TYR A 93 2.29 -6.56 1.37
CA TYR A 93 2.81 -6.36 2.71
C TYR A 93 4.14 -7.10 2.86
N ILE A 94 5.16 -6.38 3.32
CA ILE A 94 6.47 -6.91 3.70
C ILE A 94 6.51 -6.97 5.22
N GLU A 95 6.83 -8.15 5.77
CA GLU A 95 6.93 -8.32 7.22
C GLU A 95 8.15 -7.58 7.76
N GLU A 96 8.11 -7.15 9.02
CA GLU A 96 9.20 -6.40 9.66
C GLU A 96 10.53 -7.17 9.62
N THR A 97 10.49 -8.49 9.74
CA THR A 97 11.66 -9.37 9.65
C THR A 97 12.27 -9.46 8.24
N ASP A 98 11.48 -9.14 7.21
CA ASP A 98 11.90 -9.14 5.80
C ASP A 98 12.44 -7.75 5.37
N LEU A 99 12.38 -6.74 6.25
CA LEU A 99 12.93 -5.42 5.99
C LEU A 99 14.44 -5.44 6.26
N VAL A 100 15.22 -5.42 5.18
CA VAL A 100 16.68 -5.17 5.20
C VAL A 100 16.97 -3.68 5.33
#